data_AF-A0A7L0FCI4-F1
#
_entry.id   AF-A0A7L0FCI4-F1
#
_cell.length_a   1.000
_cell.length_b   1.000
_cell.length_c   1.000
_cell.angle_alpha   90.00
_cell.angle_beta   90.00
_cell.angle_gamma   90.00
#
_symmetry.space_group_name_H-M   'P 1'
#
loop_
_entity.id
_entity.type
_entity.pdbx_description
1 polymer ?
#
loop_
_entity_poly.entity_id
_entity_poly.type
_entity_poly.pdbx_seq_one_letter_code
_entity_poly.pdbx_strand_id
1 'polypeptide(L)'
;QTQRPWRRTGLKPPTPVALGLLLALALLALAHLPPSLDRSPSLPPALSPSGPQRKVAAPLSGGRARSKRPPVPPAQPWQDQPLDQGRRRRQQRGVGNAPPWLSNDDLQKMQLLASGRVVSKTRVPAHGQVLRVGLQAMGDTKVDTSPASLEGDCWDGHCGLIKRPGDLYEVLAFHLDRVLGLNRSLPAVARRFTSHLLPYSYTDGSPRPIIWWAPDLQHLKDANNDQNSCALGWLQYQEMLRPHGLTSAAEDNPCSSIPRDEWSRLALFDFLLQVHDRLDRYCCGFQPDPSEPCVEEMLHEKCRNPAELVLVHILVRRSVPSRLVFIDNAGRPQHPEEKLNFRLLQGIDSFPAAAVARLRSGRLQSLLLESLRVDRELWESQGGSEGLRPLLQTIDRRARILLRYIQEHNLTVFGDSL
;
A
#
# COMPACT_ATOMS: atom_id res chain seq x y z
N GLN A 1 29.45 6.03 -15.86
CA GLN A 1 30.65 6.04 -15.01
C GLN A 1 30.25 5.73 -13.59
N THR A 2 30.59 4.55 -13.11
CA THR A 2 30.23 3.98 -11.80
C THR A 2 31.10 4.58 -10.70
N GLN A 3 30.51 5.34 -9.76
CA GLN A 3 31.23 5.82 -8.57
C GLN A 3 31.26 4.74 -7.48
N ARG A 4 32.45 4.49 -6.93
CA ARG A 4 32.74 3.44 -5.93
C ARG A 4 32.33 3.87 -4.49
N PRO A 5 32.06 2.90 -3.58
CA PRO A 5 31.31 3.13 -2.32
C PRO A 5 32.07 3.85 -1.19
N TRP A 6 33.38 4.03 -1.32
CA TRP A 6 34.26 4.39 -0.19
C TRP A 6 34.20 5.85 0.26
N ARG A 7 33.42 6.72 -0.39
CA ARG A 7 33.34 8.15 -0.01
C ARG A 7 32.37 8.47 1.12
N ARG A 8 31.64 7.50 1.70
CA ARG A 8 30.66 7.76 2.77
C ARG A 8 31.15 7.58 4.21
N THR A 9 32.35 7.06 4.46
CA THR A 9 32.76 6.69 5.85
C THR A 9 34.03 7.34 6.37
N GLY A 10 34.67 8.27 5.64
CA GLY A 10 35.86 8.99 6.13
C GLY A 10 37.09 8.09 6.39
N LEU A 11 37.04 6.81 6.02
CA LEU A 11 38.15 5.87 6.17
C LEU A 11 39.15 6.03 5.00
N LYS A 12 40.44 6.10 5.33
CA LYS A 12 41.52 6.14 4.33
C LYS A 12 41.54 4.83 3.52
N PRO A 13 41.86 4.88 2.21
CA PRO A 13 41.95 3.68 1.39
C PRO A 13 43.04 2.74 1.94
N PRO A 14 42.84 1.41 1.86
CA PRO A 14 43.87 0.45 2.26
C PRO A 14 45.12 0.63 1.39
N THR A 15 46.29 0.48 2.00
CA THR A 15 47.56 0.55 1.28
C THR A 15 47.63 -0.58 0.24
N PRO A 16 48.34 -0.39 -0.89
CA PRO A 16 48.47 -1.42 -1.93
C PRO A 16 49.05 -2.74 -1.40
N VAL A 17 49.83 -2.68 -0.31
CA VAL A 17 50.35 -3.86 0.40
C VAL A 17 49.24 -4.67 1.07
N ALA A 18 48.27 -4.02 1.71
CA ALA A 18 47.12 -4.70 2.33
C ALA A 18 46.21 -5.33 1.28
N LEU A 19 46.06 -4.69 0.11
CA LEU A 19 45.32 -5.25 -1.01
C LEU A 19 46.00 -6.49 -1.60
N GLY A 20 47.34 -6.47 -1.70
CA GLY A 20 48.13 -7.62 -2.14
C GLY A 20 48.02 -8.82 -1.19
N LEU A 21 48.05 -8.59 0.12
CA LEU A 21 47.87 -9.61 1.14
C LEU A 21 46.49 -10.27 1.10
N LEU A 22 45.43 -9.47 0.92
CA LEU A 22 44.06 -9.98 0.78
C LEU A 22 43.88 -10.81 -0.50
N LEU A 23 44.51 -10.40 -1.61
CA LEU A 23 44.48 -11.17 -2.85
C LEU A 23 45.22 -12.51 -2.72
N ALA A 24 46.38 -12.50 -2.05
CA ALA A 24 47.16 -13.71 -1.81
C ALA A 24 46.40 -14.72 -0.92
N LEU A 25 45.74 -14.24 0.14
CA LEU A 25 44.91 -15.07 1.00
C LEU A 25 43.68 -15.65 0.28
N ALA A 26 43.05 -14.87 -0.60
CA ALA A 26 41.93 -15.34 -1.42
C ALA A 26 42.36 -16.42 -2.43
N LEU A 27 43.54 -16.27 -3.04
CA LEU A 27 44.10 -17.26 -3.96
C LEU A 27 44.52 -18.55 -3.23
N LEU A 28 45.06 -18.45 -2.01
CA LEU A 28 45.36 -19.59 -1.15
C LEU A 28 44.08 -20.35 -0.74
N ALA A 29 42.99 -19.63 -0.45
CA ALA A 29 41.71 -20.27 -0.12
C ALA A 29 41.11 -21.04 -1.31
N LEU A 30 41.28 -20.52 -2.53
CA LEU A 30 40.82 -21.20 -3.75
C LEU A 30 41.65 -22.45 -4.08
N ALA A 31 42.94 -22.48 -3.71
CA ALA A 31 43.82 -23.63 -3.92
C ALA A 31 43.56 -24.80 -2.96
N HIS A 32 42.77 -24.60 -1.90
CA HIS A 32 42.44 -25.62 -0.90
C HIS A 32 40.97 -26.08 -0.95
N LEU A 33 40.24 -25.74 -2.01
CA LEU A 33 38.89 -26.27 -2.23
C LEU A 33 38.97 -27.74 -2.69
N PRO A 34 38.26 -28.68 -2.05
CA PRO A 34 38.17 -30.06 -2.52
C PRO A 34 37.38 -30.13 -3.85
N PRO A 35 37.65 -31.12 -4.72
CA PRO A 35 36.95 -31.26 -5.98
C PRO A 35 35.45 -31.54 -5.77
N SER A 36 34.62 -30.94 -6.63
CA SER A 36 33.17 -31.08 -6.65
C SER A 36 32.73 -32.51 -6.96
N LEU A 37 31.91 -33.08 -6.08
CA LEU A 37 31.18 -34.33 -6.32
C LEU A 37 30.02 -34.07 -7.28
N ASP A 38 30.25 -34.32 -8.57
CA ASP A 38 29.16 -34.53 -9.53
C ASP A 38 28.45 -35.84 -9.21
N ARG A 39 27.22 -35.76 -8.71
CA ARG A 39 26.30 -36.90 -8.69
C ARG A 39 24.84 -36.44 -8.72
N SER A 40 24.26 -36.46 -9.92
CA SER A 40 22.82 -36.44 -10.15
C SER A 40 22.12 -37.62 -9.45
N PRO A 41 21.01 -37.42 -8.73
CA PRO A 41 20.08 -38.48 -8.42
C PRO A 41 19.00 -38.55 -9.51
N SER A 42 19.02 -39.66 -10.24
CA SER A 42 17.92 -40.12 -11.10
C SER A 42 16.67 -40.43 -10.27
N LEU A 43 15.53 -39.88 -10.71
CA LEU A 43 14.19 -40.24 -10.23
C LEU A 43 13.80 -41.66 -10.68
N PRO A 44 13.28 -42.53 -9.81
CA PRO A 44 12.61 -43.76 -10.22
C PRO A 44 11.13 -43.51 -10.59
N PRO A 45 10.52 -44.35 -11.45
CA PRO A 45 9.19 -44.10 -12.00
C PRO A 45 8.06 -44.43 -11.00
N ALA A 46 6.98 -43.66 -11.08
CA ALA A 46 5.76 -43.89 -10.33
C ALA A 46 5.05 -45.17 -10.81
N LEU A 47 4.86 -46.11 -9.88
CA LEU A 47 4.02 -47.30 -10.03
C LEU A 47 2.56 -46.93 -9.83
N SER A 48 1.73 -47.28 -10.82
CA SER A 48 0.27 -47.25 -10.77
C SER A 48 -0.27 -48.24 -9.72
N PRO A 49 -1.33 -47.90 -8.95
CA PRO A 49 -2.11 -48.90 -8.24
C PRO A 49 -3.23 -49.44 -9.15
N SER A 50 -3.10 -50.71 -9.49
CA SER A 50 -4.15 -51.59 -9.98
C SER A 50 -5.15 -51.93 -8.87
N GLY A 51 -6.42 -51.58 -9.05
CA GLY A 51 -7.56 -52.08 -8.27
C GLY A 51 -8.37 -53.10 -9.09
N PRO A 52 -8.92 -54.16 -8.47
CA PRO A 52 -9.46 -55.32 -9.20
C PRO A 52 -10.86 -55.10 -9.77
N GLN A 53 -11.07 -55.62 -10.98
CA GLN A 53 -12.38 -55.82 -11.60
C GLN A 53 -13.17 -56.93 -10.88
N ARG A 54 -14.45 -56.68 -10.61
CA ARG A 54 -15.45 -57.74 -10.45
C ARG A 54 -16.73 -57.32 -11.17
N LYS A 55 -17.01 -57.97 -12.30
CA LYS A 55 -18.30 -57.95 -13.00
C LYS A 55 -19.23 -58.94 -12.29
N VAL A 56 -20.45 -58.54 -11.91
CA VAL A 56 -21.66 -59.38 -11.96
C VAL A 56 -22.86 -58.48 -12.27
N ALA A 57 -23.78 -59.05 -13.05
CA ALA A 57 -24.90 -58.47 -13.75
C ALA A 57 -26.04 -57.88 -12.88
N ALA A 58 -26.84 -57.04 -13.53
CA ALA A 58 -28.15 -56.55 -13.09
C ALA A 58 -29.19 -57.69 -12.92
N PRO A 59 -30.32 -57.40 -12.26
CA PRO A 59 -31.51 -57.12 -13.07
C PRO A 59 -32.38 -55.94 -12.62
N LEU A 60 -33.18 -55.54 -13.62
CA LEU A 60 -34.28 -54.58 -13.70
C LEU A 60 -35.24 -54.53 -12.50
N SER A 61 -35.62 -53.32 -12.08
CA SER A 61 -37.03 -52.97 -11.82
C SER A 61 -37.25 -51.46 -11.79
N GLY A 62 -38.33 -51.02 -12.42
CA GLY A 62 -38.66 -49.64 -12.72
C GLY A 62 -39.23 -48.83 -11.55
N GLY A 63 -39.20 -47.51 -11.72
CA GLY A 63 -39.78 -46.56 -10.77
C GLY A 63 -39.70 -45.13 -11.31
N ARG A 64 -40.74 -44.72 -12.02
CA ARG A 64 -40.95 -43.42 -12.67
C ARG A 64 -41.22 -42.34 -11.63
N ALA A 65 -40.44 -41.25 -11.60
CA ALA A 65 -40.84 -40.00 -10.92
C ALA A 65 -40.32 -38.76 -11.66
N ARG A 66 -41.22 -37.80 -11.82
CA ARG A 66 -41.17 -36.65 -12.75
C ARG A 66 -40.25 -35.53 -12.26
N SER A 67 -39.46 -35.00 -13.19
CA SER A 67 -38.80 -33.70 -13.12
C SER A 67 -39.83 -32.55 -13.25
N LYS A 68 -39.69 -31.50 -12.43
CA LYS A 68 -40.35 -30.20 -12.62
C LYS A 68 -39.30 -29.09 -12.61
N ARG A 69 -39.05 -28.50 -13.77
CA ARG A 69 -38.39 -27.18 -13.95
C ARG A 69 -39.45 -26.07 -13.86
N PRO A 70 -39.13 -24.88 -13.31
CA PRO A 70 -40.00 -23.71 -13.38
C PRO A 70 -39.86 -22.97 -14.74
N PRO A 71 -40.90 -22.23 -15.19
CA PRO A 71 -40.98 -21.69 -16.54
C PRO A 71 -40.28 -20.33 -16.72
N VAL A 72 -39.76 -20.13 -17.94
CA VAL A 72 -39.19 -18.90 -18.50
C VAL A 72 -40.33 -18.07 -19.13
N PRO A 73 -40.41 -16.74 -18.91
CA PRO A 73 -41.41 -15.90 -19.57
C PRO A 73 -41.01 -15.52 -21.02
N PRO A 74 -41.98 -15.26 -21.91
CA PRO A 74 -41.74 -15.19 -23.35
C PRO A 74 -41.14 -13.85 -23.81
N ALA A 75 -40.31 -13.95 -24.86
CA ALA A 75 -39.72 -12.85 -25.60
C ALA A 75 -40.78 -12.08 -26.41
N GLN A 76 -40.74 -10.75 -26.34
CA GLN A 76 -41.48 -9.87 -27.24
C GLN A 76 -40.60 -9.46 -28.45
N PRO A 77 -41.17 -9.29 -29.65
CA PRO A 77 -40.42 -8.95 -30.85
C PRO A 77 -40.08 -7.46 -30.89
N TRP A 78 -38.81 -7.14 -31.10
CA TRP A 78 -38.32 -5.79 -31.30
C TRP A 78 -38.67 -5.35 -32.73
N GLN A 79 -39.42 -4.25 -32.85
CA GLN A 79 -39.64 -3.51 -34.10
C GLN A 79 -38.52 -2.48 -34.28
N ASP A 80 -37.91 -2.47 -35.47
CA ASP A 80 -36.93 -1.48 -35.92
C ASP A 80 -37.59 -0.13 -36.24
N GLN A 81 -37.04 0.98 -35.71
CA GLN A 81 -36.99 2.33 -36.31
C GLN A 81 -36.27 3.36 -35.39
N PRO A 82 -35.74 4.50 -35.91
CA PRO A 82 -34.38 4.64 -36.38
C PRO A 82 -33.45 5.50 -35.46
N LEU A 83 -32.15 5.25 -35.62
CA LEU A 83 -31.02 6.00 -35.08
C LEU A 83 -30.97 7.42 -35.65
N ASP A 84 -31.42 8.47 -34.94
CA ASP A 84 -30.88 9.84 -35.19
C ASP A 84 -31.14 10.96 -34.15
N GLN A 85 -31.34 10.65 -32.86
CA GLN A 85 -31.46 11.70 -31.82
C GLN A 85 -30.51 11.54 -30.62
N GLY A 86 -29.46 10.73 -30.76
CA GLY A 86 -28.49 10.46 -29.68
C GLY A 86 -27.30 11.42 -29.58
N ARG A 87 -27.09 12.32 -30.54
CA ARG A 87 -25.80 13.03 -30.67
C ARG A 87 -25.74 14.43 -30.05
N ARG A 88 -26.86 15.01 -29.63
CA ARG A 88 -26.91 16.37 -29.04
C ARG A 88 -27.16 16.41 -27.52
N ARG A 89 -27.31 15.25 -26.86
CA ARG A 89 -27.50 15.15 -25.39
C ARG A 89 -26.25 14.64 -24.63
N ARG A 90 -25.07 14.69 -25.24
CA ARG A 90 -23.78 14.33 -24.63
C ARG A 90 -22.89 15.52 -24.23
N GLN A 91 -23.33 16.74 -24.49
CA GLN A 91 -22.62 17.97 -24.10
C GLN A 91 -23.42 18.75 -23.06
N GLN A 92 -23.73 18.12 -21.93
CA GLN A 92 -24.20 18.76 -20.69
C GLN A 92 -24.22 17.69 -19.58
N ARG A 93 -23.03 17.18 -19.23
CA ARG A 93 -22.80 16.35 -18.03
C ARG A 93 -21.42 16.69 -17.46
N GLY A 94 -21.22 17.96 -17.14
CA GLY A 94 -20.18 18.39 -16.20
C GLY A 94 -20.81 18.39 -14.80
N VAL A 95 -20.10 17.88 -13.80
CA VAL A 95 -20.49 17.83 -12.37
C VAL A 95 -21.38 16.64 -11.93
N GLY A 96 -21.23 15.43 -12.52
CA GLY A 96 -22.04 14.26 -12.09
C GLY A 96 -21.42 12.86 -12.23
N ASN A 97 -20.09 12.71 -12.41
CA ASN A 97 -19.47 11.41 -12.73
C ASN A 97 -18.28 11.04 -11.82
N ALA A 98 -18.13 11.65 -10.64
CA ALA A 98 -17.10 11.21 -9.70
C ALA A 98 -17.57 9.94 -8.97
N PRO A 99 -16.70 8.93 -8.77
CA PRO A 99 -17.01 7.76 -7.98
C PRO A 99 -17.52 8.15 -6.58
N PRO A 100 -18.57 7.49 -6.05
CA PRO A 100 -19.27 7.94 -4.84
C PRO A 100 -18.45 7.83 -3.55
N TRP A 101 -17.30 7.16 -3.58
CA TRP A 101 -16.37 7.06 -2.45
C TRP A 101 -15.30 8.16 -2.43
N LEU A 102 -15.23 9.02 -3.46
CA LEU A 102 -14.37 10.21 -3.43
C LEU A 102 -15.20 11.39 -2.95
N SER A 103 -14.79 11.99 -1.83
CA SER A 103 -15.46 13.19 -1.30
C SER A 103 -15.17 14.42 -2.17
N ASN A 104 -15.97 15.48 -2.02
CA ASN A 104 -15.68 16.76 -2.69
C ASN A 104 -14.31 17.30 -2.27
N ASP A 105 -13.93 17.11 -1.01
CA ASP A 105 -12.64 17.51 -0.47
C ASP A 105 -11.48 16.75 -1.13
N ASP A 106 -11.63 15.43 -1.34
CA ASP A 106 -10.69 14.61 -2.09
C ASP A 106 -10.50 15.15 -3.50
N LEU A 107 -11.60 15.39 -4.22
CA LEU A 107 -11.57 15.86 -5.61
C LEU A 107 -10.90 17.23 -5.75
N GLN A 108 -11.17 18.16 -4.82
CA GLN A 108 -10.53 19.47 -4.80
C GLN A 108 -9.02 19.36 -4.56
N LYS A 109 -8.60 18.56 -3.58
CA LYS A 109 -7.18 18.33 -3.28
C LYS A 109 -6.48 17.62 -4.44
N MET A 110 -7.09 16.58 -5.02
CA MET A 110 -6.56 15.91 -6.21
C MET A 110 -6.37 16.88 -7.38
N GLN A 111 -7.34 17.76 -7.63
CA GLN A 111 -7.24 18.76 -8.70
C GLN A 111 -6.07 19.73 -8.47
N LEU A 112 -5.90 20.21 -7.23
CA LEU A 112 -4.77 21.06 -6.86
C LEU A 112 -3.43 20.33 -7.05
N LEU A 113 -3.33 19.09 -6.59
CA LEU A 113 -2.10 18.30 -6.71
C LEU A 113 -1.73 18.00 -8.17
N ALA A 114 -2.72 17.67 -9.00
CA ALA A 114 -2.53 17.32 -10.40
C ALA A 114 -2.17 18.54 -11.27
N SER A 115 -2.79 19.70 -11.02
CA SER A 115 -2.72 20.85 -11.93
C SER A 115 -2.11 22.12 -11.34
N GLY A 116 -1.98 22.21 -10.01
CA GLY A 116 -1.51 23.41 -9.32
C GLY A 116 -0.08 23.77 -9.72
N ARG A 117 0.18 25.05 -9.93
CA ARG A 117 1.50 25.57 -10.29
C ARG A 117 2.41 25.49 -9.05
N VAL A 118 3.58 24.87 -9.20
CA VAL A 118 4.60 24.86 -8.14
C VAL A 118 5.16 26.28 -8.00
N VAL A 119 4.97 26.89 -6.83
CA VAL A 119 5.41 28.27 -6.53
C VAL A 119 6.57 28.33 -5.54
N SER A 120 6.73 27.29 -4.72
CA SER A 120 7.76 27.21 -3.70
C SER A 120 8.15 25.76 -3.44
N LYS A 121 9.34 25.53 -2.87
CA LYS A 121 9.83 24.19 -2.51
C LYS A 121 10.72 24.23 -1.28
N THR A 122 10.68 23.17 -0.49
CA THR A 122 11.54 22.95 0.67
C THR A 122 11.89 21.47 0.80
N ARG A 123 13.15 21.18 1.17
CA ARG A 123 13.58 19.80 1.44
C ARG A 123 12.97 19.33 2.76
N VAL A 124 12.54 18.07 2.80
CA VAL A 124 12.16 17.43 4.06
C VAL A 124 13.43 16.89 4.72
N PRO A 125 13.76 17.27 5.97
CA PRO A 125 14.92 16.73 6.69
C PRO A 125 14.93 15.20 6.69
N ALA A 126 16.12 14.60 6.63
CA ALA A 126 16.33 13.14 6.61
C ALA A 126 15.63 12.34 5.48
N HIS A 127 14.82 12.97 4.62
CA HIS A 127 14.16 12.35 3.47
C HIS A 127 14.64 12.98 2.16
N GLY A 128 15.90 12.71 1.78
CA GLY A 128 16.57 13.37 0.65
C GLY A 128 15.94 13.18 -0.74
N GLN A 129 14.95 12.28 -0.87
CA GLN A 129 14.22 12.04 -2.12
C GLN A 129 12.73 12.43 -2.02
N VAL A 130 12.36 13.18 -0.98
CA VAL A 130 11.03 13.77 -0.80
C VAL A 130 11.16 15.29 -0.79
N LEU A 131 10.26 15.97 -1.51
CA LEU A 131 10.25 17.42 -1.59
C LEU A 131 8.87 17.96 -1.23
N ARG A 132 8.81 18.87 -0.27
CA ARG A 132 7.60 19.65 0.02
C ARG A 132 7.51 20.81 -0.94
N VAL A 133 6.35 21.02 -1.53
CA VAL A 133 6.10 22.11 -2.49
C VAL A 133 4.83 22.87 -2.13
N GLY A 134 4.85 24.19 -2.32
CA GLY A 134 3.64 25.01 -2.35
C GLY A 134 3.04 25.03 -3.76
N LEU A 135 1.72 24.96 -3.83
CA LEU A 135 0.94 24.84 -5.05
C LEU A 135 -0.09 25.96 -5.12
N GLN A 136 -0.12 26.69 -6.24
CA GLN A 136 -1.18 27.66 -6.49
C GLN A 136 -2.18 27.08 -7.50
N ALA A 137 -3.48 27.21 -7.23
CA ALA A 137 -4.52 26.78 -8.16
C ALA A 137 -4.44 27.56 -9.48
N MET A 138 -4.74 26.89 -10.59
CA MET A 138 -4.79 27.54 -11.90
C MET A 138 -5.96 28.52 -11.96
N GLY A 139 -5.66 29.81 -12.17
CA GLY A 139 -6.67 30.88 -12.22
C GLY A 139 -6.67 31.81 -11.01
N ASP A 140 -5.95 31.49 -9.93
CA ASP A 140 -5.69 32.43 -8.84
C ASP A 140 -4.72 33.51 -9.33
N THR A 141 -5.27 34.69 -9.62
CA THR A 141 -4.54 35.89 -10.06
C THR A 141 -4.12 36.78 -8.91
N LYS A 142 -4.31 36.33 -7.65
CA LYS A 142 -3.71 37.00 -6.49
C LYS A 142 -2.19 36.88 -6.57
N VAL A 143 -1.59 37.83 -7.27
CA VAL A 143 -0.23 38.26 -7.08
C VAL A 143 -0.27 39.06 -5.78
N ASP A 144 -0.33 38.36 -4.64
CA ASP A 144 0.00 39.02 -3.39
C ASP A 144 1.49 39.37 -3.51
N THR A 145 1.77 40.67 -3.58
CA THR A 145 3.10 41.29 -3.69
C THR A 145 4.03 41.00 -2.49
N SER A 146 3.58 40.16 -1.56
CA SER A 146 4.36 39.65 -0.44
C SER A 146 4.93 38.29 -0.81
N PRO A 147 6.20 37.98 -0.47
CA PRO A 147 6.74 36.66 -0.73
C PRO A 147 5.86 35.63 -0.04
N ALA A 148 5.18 34.79 -0.83
CA ALA A 148 4.38 33.69 -0.32
C ALA A 148 5.26 32.88 0.64
N SER A 149 4.95 32.96 1.93
CA SER A 149 5.65 32.16 2.92
C SER A 149 5.19 30.72 2.71
N LEU A 150 6.11 29.83 2.35
CA LEU A 150 5.80 28.42 2.12
C LEU A 150 5.11 27.81 3.35
N GLU A 151 5.46 28.27 4.56
CA GLU A 151 4.73 27.93 5.79
C GLU A 151 3.25 28.36 5.75
N GLY A 152 2.94 29.60 5.34
CA GLY A 152 1.56 30.10 5.21
C GLY A 152 0.73 29.33 4.18
N ASP A 153 1.26 29.15 2.96
CA ASP A 153 0.58 28.38 1.90
C ASP A 153 0.24 26.96 2.36
N CYS A 154 1.19 26.34 3.07
CA CYS A 154 1.05 25.01 3.61
C CYS A 154 -0.04 24.93 4.69
N TRP A 155 -0.16 25.94 5.56
CA TRP A 155 -1.23 26.03 6.56
C TRP A 155 -2.62 26.13 5.92
N ASP A 156 -2.73 26.82 4.79
CA ASP A 156 -3.97 26.93 4.02
C ASP A 156 -4.30 25.67 3.20
N GLY A 157 -3.50 24.60 3.34
CA GLY A 157 -3.71 23.33 2.66
C GLY A 157 -3.25 23.32 1.21
N HIS A 158 -2.43 24.29 0.80
CA HIS A 158 -1.94 24.43 -0.57
C HIS A 158 -0.60 23.75 -0.83
N CYS A 159 -0.22 22.75 -0.02
CA CYS A 159 1.05 22.06 -0.14
C CYS A 159 0.92 20.58 -0.52
N GLY A 160 1.97 20.05 -1.13
CA GLY A 160 2.11 18.64 -1.45
C GLY A 160 3.53 18.11 -1.19
N LEU A 161 3.64 16.80 -1.01
CA LEU A 161 4.88 16.05 -0.88
C LEU A 161 5.11 15.24 -2.15
N ILE A 162 6.12 15.62 -2.94
CA ILE A 162 6.56 14.85 -4.10
C ILE A 162 7.50 13.75 -3.62
N LYS A 163 7.19 12.49 -3.93
CA LYS A 163 8.07 11.34 -3.60
C LYS A 163 8.82 10.78 -4.82
N ARG A 164 9.39 9.58 -4.68
CA ARG A 164 10.19 8.91 -5.69
C ARG A 164 9.27 8.30 -6.76
N PRO A 165 9.74 8.08 -8.00
CA PRO A 165 8.92 7.44 -9.03
C PRO A 165 8.53 6.02 -8.65
N GLY A 166 9.38 5.32 -7.89
CA GLY A 166 9.09 3.97 -7.37
C GLY A 166 7.91 3.92 -6.40
N ASP A 167 7.48 5.06 -5.84
CA ASP A 167 6.43 5.14 -4.84
C ASP A 167 5.04 5.37 -5.47
N LEU A 168 4.87 5.25 -6.79
CA LEU A 168 3.59 5.49 -7.49
C LEU A 168 2.41 4.70 -6.91
N TYR A 169 2.67 3.57 -6.25
CA TYR A 169 1.65 2.77 -5.59
C TYR A 169 0.95 3.50 -4.43
N GLU A 170 1.52 4.58 -3.89
CA GLU A 170 0.85 5.52 -2.97
C GLU A 170 -0.49 6.03 -3.51
N VAL A 171 -0.54 6.29 -4.84
CA VAL A 171 -1.77 6.74 -5.50
C VAL A 171 -2.81 5.63 -5.45
N LEU A 172 -2.42 4.39 -5.76
CA LEU A 172 -3.32 3.25 -5.65
C LEU A 172 -3.79 3.05 -4.21
N ALA A 173 -2.90 3.16 -3.24
CA ALA A 173 -3.21 3.02 -1.83
C ALA A 173 -4.29 4.02 -1.40
N PHE A 174 -4.18 5.29 -1.84
CA PHE A 174 -5.23 6.28 -1.61
C PHE A 174 -6.58 5.88 -2.20
N HIS A 175 -6.61 5.43 -3.46
CA HIS A 175 -7.85 4.99 -4.09
C HIS A 175 -8.44 3.73 -3.42
N LEU A 176 -7.59 2.82 -2.93
CA LEU A 176 -8.02 1.62 -2.17
C LEU A 176 -8.66 2.01 -0.85
N ASP A 177 -8.05 2.91 -0.10
CA ASP A 177 -8.58 3.43 1.17
C ASP A 177 -10.02 3.96 0.99
N ARG A 178 -10.24 4.76 -0.06
CA ARG A 178 -11.57 5.32 -0.39
C ARG A 178 -12.56 4.24 -0.82
N VAL A 179 -12.16 3.32 -1.71
CA VAL A 179 -13.03 2.21 -2.17
C VAL A 179 -13.49 1.31 -1.01
N LEU A 180 -12.60 1.07 -0.04
CA LEU A 180 -12.88 0.30 1.17
C LEU A 180 -13.68 1.10 2.22
N GLY A 181 -13.79 2.42 2.07
CA GLY A 181 -14.47 3.31 3.01
C GLY A 181 -13.67 3.60 4.28
N LEU A 182 -12.35 3.37 4.26
CA LEU A 182 -11.50 3.58 5.43
C LEU A 182 -11.31 5.08 5.71
N ASN A 183 -11.13 5.89 4.68
CA ASN A 183 -11.00 7.35 4.77
C ASN A 183 -9.90 7.80 5.76
N ARG A 184 -8.71 7.19 5.67
CA ARG A 184 -7.55 7.45 6.56
C ARG A 184 -6.29 7.90 5.82
N SER A 185 -6.09 7.48 4.58
CA SER A 185 -4.98 7.99 3.77
C SER A 185 -5.23 9.41 3.25
N LEU A 186 -4.15 10.13 2.94
CA LEU A 186 -4.19 11.47 2.37
C LEU A 186 -4.39 11.43 0.84
N PRO A 187 -5.05 12.44 0.23
CA PRO A 187 -5.18 12.52 -1.21
C PRO A 187 -3.83 12.45 -1.93
N ALA A 188 -3.74 11.60 -2.93
CA ALA A 188 -2.53 11.38 -3.72
C ALA A 188 -2.89 11.28 -5.21
N VAL A 189 -2.04 11.84 -6.05
CA VAL A 189 -2.15 11.71 -7.51
C VAL A 189 -0.77 11.47 -8.14
N ALA A 190 -0.75 10.85 -9.31
CA ALA A 190 0.43 10.81 -10.15
C ALA A 190 0.56 12.13 -10.92
N ARG A 191 1.80 12.60 -11.06
CA ARG A 191 2.10 13.81 -11.82
C ARG A 191 3.49 13.76 -12.44
N ARG A 192 3.60 14.18 -13.70
CA ARG A 192 4.88 14.59 -14.29
C ARG A 192 5.14 16.05 -14.00
N PHE A 193 6.30 16.34 -13.44
CA PHE A 193 6.68 17.69 -13.09
C PHE A 193 7.57 18.30 -14.17
N THR A 194 7.30 19.56 -14.48
CA THR A 194 8.06 20.34 -15.47
C THR A 194 8.49 21.71 -14.93
N SER A 195 8.22 22.01 -13.66
CA SER A 195 8.53 23.31 -13.06
C SER A 195 10.05 23.50 -12.97
N HIS A 196 10.53 24.64 -13.48
CA HIS A 196 11.93 25.06 -13.40
C HIS A 196 12.42 25.28 -11.96
N LEU A 197 11.51 25.42 -10.99
CA LEU A 197 11.89 25.50 -9.57
C LEU A 197 12.42 24.15 -9.06
N LEU A 198 12.00 23.04 -9.65
CA LEU A 198 12.34 21.71 -9.19
C LEU A 198 13.71 21.26 -9.73
N PRO A 199 14.49 20.46 -8.97
CA PRO A 199 15.72 19.87 -9.49
C PRO A 199 15.44 18.96 -10.68
N TYR A 200 16.42 18.78 -11.59
CA TYR A 200 16.29 17.91 -12.76
C TYR A 200 15.83 16.48 -12.41
N SER A 201 16.28 15.95 -11.28
CA SER A 201 15.85 14.63 -10.79
C SER A 201 14.37 14.53 -10.48
N TYR A 202 13.60 15.62 -10.49
CA TYR A 202 12.14 15.64 -10.34
C TYR A 202 11.42 15.95 -11.66
N THR A 203 12.14 16.40 -12.69
CA THR A 203 11.62 16.83 -13.99
C THR A 203 12.19 16.01 -15.14
N ASP A 204 12.69 14.80 -14.85
CA ASP A 204 13.26 13.84 -15.81
C ASP A 204 12.22 13.18 -16.72
N GLY A 205 10.97 13.66 -16.65
CA GLY A 205 9.83 13.11 -17.34
C GLY A 205 9.13 11.99 -16.59
N SER A 206 9.72 11.37 -15.57
CA SER A 206 9.08 10.24 -14.87
C SER A 206 7.85 10.69 -14.08
N PRO A 207 6.72 9.95 -14.13
CA PRO A 207 5.58 10.21 -13.27
C PRO A 207 5.96 9.91 -11.82
N ARG A 208 5.51 10.77 -10.90
CA ARG A 208 5.78 10.65 -9.45
C ARG A 208 4.47 10.84 -8.69
N PRO A 209 4.30 10.16 -7.55
CA PRO A 209 3.21 10.50 -6.66
C PRO A 209 3.49 11.87 -6.03
N ILE A 210 2.44 12.67 -5.92
CA ILE A 210 2.39 13.83 -5.04
C ILE A 210 1.21 13.66 -4.09
N ILE A 211 1.50 13.73 -2.80
CA ILE A 211 0.54 13.50 -1.72
C ILE A 211 0.23 14.85 -1.07
N TRP A 212 -1.04 15.09 -0.73
CA TRP A 212 -1.43 16.30 -0.02
C TRP A 212 -0.68 16.42 1.31
N TRP A 213 -0.13 17.60 1.59
CA TRP A 213 0.54 17.87 2.85
C TRP A 213 -0.47 18.37 3.88
N ALA A 214 -0.78 17.53 4.86
CA ALA A 214 -1.73 17.86 5.91
C ALA A 214 -1.09 18.75 7.00
N PRO A 215 -1.54 20.01 7.18
CA PRO A 215 -0.88 20.98 8.07
C PRO A 215 -0.97 20.67 9.57
N ASP A 216 -2.01 19.94 9.95
CA ASP A 216 -2.29 19.58 11.33
C ASP A 216 -1.86 18.16 11.68
N LEU A 217 -1.08 17.48 10.82
CA LEU A 217 -0.40 16.26 11.21
C LEU A 217 0.48 16.50 12.43
N GLN A 218 0.35 15.62 13.43
CA GLN A 218 1.13 15.69 14.64
C GLN A 218 2.40 14.89 14.48
N HIS A 219 3.56 15.53 14.57
CA HIS A 219 4.85 14.84 14.64
C HIS A 219 5.46 15.01 16.01
N LEU A 220 6.03 13.94 16.55
CA LEU A 220 6.95 14.02 17.66
C LEU A 220 8.19 14.81 17.24
N LYS A 221 8.76 15.54 18.20
CA LYS A 221 10.11 16.08 18.07
C LYS A 221 11.10 14.97 18.44
N ASP A 222 11.25 13.97 17.58
CA ASP A 222 12.23 12.90 17.78
C ASP A 222 13.46 13.09 16.86
N ALA A 223 14.60 12.57 17.30
CA ALA A 223 15.85 12.64 16.55
C ALA A 223 15.92 11.59 15.43
N ASN A 224 15.10 10.53 15.55
CA ASN A 224 15.11 9.38 14.64
C ASN A 224 14.26 9.61 13.39
N ASN A 225 13.41 10.66 13.40
CA ASN A 225 12.56 11.03 12.29
C ASN A 225 11.70 9.84 11.80
N ASP A 226 11.19 9.06 12.76
CA ASP A 226 10.34 7.88 12.54
C ASP A 226 8.90 8.28 12.14
N GLN A 227 8.66 9.59 11.99
CA GLN A 227 7.39 10.23 11.62
C GLN A 227 6.21 9.71 12.45
N ASN A 228 6.38 9.65 13.76
CA ASN A 228 5.35 9.22 14.72
C ASN A 228 4.69 10.42 15.41
N SER A 229 3.42 10.29 15.80
CA SER A 229 2.73 11.18 16.74
C SER A 229 2.89 10.76 18.20
N CYS A 230 3.26 9.50 18.41
CA CYS A 230 3.53 8.88 19.70
C CYS A 230 4.52 7.71 19.53
N ALA A 231 5.43 7.53 20.48
CA ALA A 231 6.39 6.43 20.46
C ALA A 231 5.70 5.16 20.96
N LEU A 232 5.75 4.10 20.16
CA LEU A 232 5.04 2.85 20.45
C LEU A 232 5.92 1.64 20.11
N GLY A 233 6.19 0.81 21.12
CA GLY A 233 6.84 -0.49 20.95
C GLY A 233 5.85 -1.60 20.58
N TRP A 234 6.35 -2.70 20.01
CA TRP A 234 5.54 -3.86 19.63
C TRP A 234 4.75 -4.44 20.81
N LEU A 235 5.40 -4.61 21.97
CA LEU A 235 4.73 -5.14 23.16
C LEU A 235 3.63 -4.22 23.69
N GLN A 236 3.86 -2.91 23.67
CA GLN A 236 2.86 -1.91 24.08
C GLN A 236 1.66 -1.91 23.13
N TYR A 237 1.92 -1.94 21.81
CA TYR A 237 0.88 -2.08 20.80
C TYR A 237 0.02 -3.32 21.03
N GLN A 238 0.63 -4.48 21.25
CA GLN A 238 -0.09 -5.72 21.49
C GLN A 238 -0.91 -5.69 22.80
N GLU A 239 -0.44 -4.99 23.84
CA GLU A 239 -1.21 -4.80 25.07
C GLU A 239 -2.44 -3.91 24.82
N MET A 240 -2.29 -2.82 24.08
CA MET A 240 -3.39 -1.91 23.72
C MET A 240 -4.48 -2.59 22.88
N LEU A 241 -4.11 -3.63 22.13
CA LEU A 241 -5.07 -4.42 21.37
C LEU A 241 -5.89 -5.39 22.22
N ARG A 242 -5.63 -5.57 23.52
CA ARG A 242 -6.43 -6.49 24.35
C ARG A 242 -7.78 -5.89 24.76
N PRO A 243 -8.89 -6.67 24.74
CA PRO A 243 -10.22 -6.18 25.13
C PRO A 243 -10.35 -5.64 26.56
N HIS A 244 -9.47 -6.07 27.46
CA HIS A 244 -9.42 -5.66 28.88
C HIS A 244 -8.02 -5.21 29.28
N GLY A 245 -7.23 -4.70 28.32
CA GLY A 245 -5.89 -4.20 28.61
C GLY A 245 -5.97 -3.24 29.78
N LEU A 246 -5.19 -3.51 30.83
CA LEU A 246 -5.08 -2.60 31.97
C LEU A 246 -4.67 -1.25 31.36
N THR A 247 -5.50 -0.22 31.52
CA THR A 247 -5.02 1.16 31.46
C THR A 247 -4.01 1.26 32.57
N SER A 248 -2.77 0.83 32.30
CA SER A 248 -1.66 1.09 33.18
C SER A 248 -1.62 2.60 33.24
N ALA A 249 -1.91 3.14 34.42
CA ALA A 249 -1.80 4.56 34.70
C ALA A 249 -0.33 4.94 34.53
N ALA A 250 0.07 5.23 33.30
CA ALA A 250 1.43 5.53 32.93
C ALA A 250 1.42 6.40 31.67
N GLU A 251 1.38 7.70 31.95
CA GLU A 251 1.75 8.83 31.08
C GLU A 251 0.76 9.20 29.96
N ASP A 252 0.61 10.51 29.74
CA ASP A 252 -0.14 11.14 28.65
C ASP A 252 0.47 10.76 27.28
N ASN A 253 0.32 9.51 26.87
CA ASN A 253 0.75 9.04 25.55
C ASN A 253 -0.38 9.28 24.54
N PRO A 254 -0.16 10.11 23.49
CA PRO A 254 -1.16 10.36 22.45
C PRO A 254 -1.75 9.08 21.83
N CYS A 255 -0.97 7.99 21.78
CA CYS A 255 -1.40 6.70 21.24
C CYS A 255 -2.56 6.07 22.04
N SER A 256 -2.67 6.34 23.34
CA SER A 256 -3.73 5.78 24.20
C SER A 256 -5.13 6.27 23.83
N SER A 257 -5.23 7.39 23.10
CA SER A 257 -6.50 7.95 22.63
C SER A 257 -7.03 7.28 21.34
N ILE A 258 -6.22 6.41 20.71
CA ILE A 258 -6.54 5.74 19.45
C ILE A 258 -7.32 4.45 19.77
N PRO A 259 -8.61 4.34 19.35
CA PRO A 259 -9.42 3.16 19.64
C PRO A 259 -8.96 1.96 18.83
N ARG A 260 -9.25 0.75 19.33
CA ARG A 260 -8.90 -0.53 18.71
C ARG A 260 -9.35 -0.64 17.26
N ASP A 261 -10.53 -0.11 16.94
CA ASP A 261 -11.09 -0.11 15.59
C ASP A 261 -10.20 0.62 14.57
N GLU A 262 -9.45 1.65 14.97
CA GLU A 262 -8.51 2.33 14.07
C GLU A 262 -7.32 1.43 13.74
N TRP A 263 -6.82 0.68 14.70
CA TRP A 263 -5.78 -0.33 14.48
C TRP A 263 -6.28 -1.46 13.58
N SER A 264 -7.54 -1.86 13.71
CA SER A 264 -8.18 -2.83 12.79
C SER A 264 -8.29 -2.30 11.36
N ARG A 265 -8.65 -1.02 11.17
CA ARG A 265 -8.65 -0.36 9.84
C ARG A 265 -7.24 -0.36 9.25
N LEU A 266 -6.24 -0.03 10.07
CA LEU A 266 -4.85 0.00 9.66
C LEU A 266 -4.35 -1.38 9.24
N ALA A 267 -4.53 -2.39 10.08
CA ALA A 267 -4.07 -3.76 9.81
C ALA A 267 -4.69 -4.34 8.53
N LEU A 268 -5.98 -4.09 8.29
CA LEU A 268 -6.65 -4.49 7.04
C LEU A 268 -5.96 -3.86 5.82
N PHE A 269 -5.72 -2.55 5.88
CA PHE A 269 -5.12 -1.80 4.79
C PHE A 269 -3.69 -2.23 4.51
N ASP A 270 -2.86 -2.28 5.56
CA ASP A 270 -1.46 -2.67 5.50
C ASP A 270 -1.29 -4.12 5.04
N PHE A 271 -2.19 -5.03 5.42
CA PHE A 271 -2.16 -6.41 4.92
C PHE A 271 -2.47 -6.49 3.42
N LEU A 272 -3.45 -5.74 2.90
CA LEU A 272 -3.75 -5.79 1.46
C LEU A 272 -2.58 -5.24 0.63
N LEU A 273 -1.96 -4.16 1.10
CA LEU A 273 -0.85 -3.51 0.41
C LEU A 273 0.52 -4.13 0.73
N GLN A 274 0.61 -4.94 1.78
CA GLN A 274 1.86 -5.41 2.40
C GLN A 274 2.79 -4.26 2.82
N VAL A 275 2.21 -3.21 3.43
CA VAL A 275 2.94 -2.13 4.11
C VAL A 275 3.36 -2.67 5.47
N HIS A 276 4.47 -3.41 5.52
CA HIS A 276 4.90 -4.05 6.75
C HIS A 276 5.81 -3.17 7.60
N ASP A 277 6.47 -2.15 7.04
CA ASP A 277 7.44 -1.33 7.75
C ASP A 277 6.83 -0.58 8.95
N ARG A 278 5.54 -0.24 8.86
CA ARG A 278 4.78 0.45 9.91
C ARG A 278 4.63 -0.36 11.20
N LEU A 279 4.10 -1.59 11.10
CA LEU A 279 3.80 -2.47 12.25
C LEU A 279 4.88 -3.53 12.50
N ASP A 280 5.68 -3.83 11.50
CA ASP A 280 6.73 -4.86 11.49
C ASP A 280 7.96 -4.39 10.69
N ARG A 281 8.52 -3.25 11.12
CA ARG A 281 9.75 -2.63 10.57
C ARG A 281 10.91 -3.61 10.36
N TYR A 282 10.94 -4.66 11.17
CA TYR A 282 12.03 -5.62 11.28
C TYR A 282 11.79 -6.90 10.47
N CYS A 283 10.66 -7.00 9.77
CA CYS A 283 10.25 -8.19 9.00
C CYS A 283 10.21 -9.47 9.85
N CYS A 284 9.74 -9.38 11.09
CA CYS A 284 9.65 -10.54 11.99
C CYS A 284 8.50 -11.49 11.64
N GLY A 285 7.53 -11.05 10.83
CA GLY A 285 6.33 -11.81 10.50
C GLY A 285 6.41 -12.72 9.28
N PHE A 286 7.55 -12.75 8.59
CA PHE A 286 7.78 -13.58 7.41
C PHE A 286 9.28 -13.83 7.24
N GLN A 287 9.66 -14.70 6.29
CA GLN A 287 11.06 -14.86 5.90
C GLN A 287 11.42 -13.77 4.86
N PRO A 288 12.17 -12.72 5.21
CA PRO A 288 12.50 -11.66 4.27
C PRO A 288 13.48 -12.13 3.21
N ASP A 289 13.37 -11.56 2.01
CA ASP A 289 14.40 -11.68 0.98
C ASP A 289 15.63 -10.84 1.35
N PRO A 290 16.84 -11.18 0.87
CA PRO A 290 18.06 -10.43 1.21
C PRO A 290 18.03 -8.94 0.83
N SER A 291 17.21 -8.56 -0.15
CA SER A 291 17.02 -7.17 -0.60
C SER A 291 15.98 -6.40 0.22
N GLU A 292 15.38 -7.02 1.23
CA GLU A 292 14.47 -6.34 2.14
C GLU A 292 15.24 -5.31 2.98
N PRO A 293 14.78 -4.05 3.12
CA PRO A 293 15.48 -3.03 3.89
C PRO A 293 15.79 -3.46 5.33
N CYS A 294 14.89 -4.19 5.98
CA CYS A 294 15.11 -4.73 7.32
C CYS A 294 16.30 -5.70 7.41
N VAL A 295 16.68 -6.36 6.31
CA VAL A 295 17.85 -7.24 6.22
C VAL A 295 19.09 -6.44 5.83
N GLU A 296 19.00 -5.59 4.81
CA GLU A 296 20.11 -4.75 4.36
C GLU A 296 20.62 -3.82 5.47
N GLU A 297 19.72 -3.32 6.31
CA GLU A 297 20.01 -2.45 7.46
C GLU A 297 20.28 -3.23 8.76
N MET A 298 20.37 -4.57 8.71
CA MET A 298 20.60 -5.46 9.86
C MET A 298 19.56 -5.33 10.99
N LEU A 299 18.37 -4.80 10.68
CA LEU A 299 17.31 -4.62 11.67
C LEU A 299 16.70 -5.97 12.08
N HIS A 300 16.60 -6.92 11.16
CA HIS A 300 15.96 -8.23 11.38
C HIS A 300 16.55 -9.01 12.57
N GLU A 301 17.81 -8.78 12.93
CA GLU A 301 18.45 -9.41 14.10
C GLU A 301 17.70 -9.13 15.42
N LYS A 302 17.01 -7.99 15.50
CA LYS A 302 16.22 -7.58 16.67
C LYS A 302 14.95 -8.40 16.86
N CYS A 303 14.51 -9.19 15.88
CA CYS A 303 13.35 -10.07 16.01
C CYS A 303 13.48 -11.10 17.14
N ARG A 304 14.72 -11.33 17.65
CA ARG A 304 14.99 -12.18 18.82
C ARG A 304 14.45 -11.61 20.14
N ASN A 305 14.27 -10.29 20.21
CA ASN A 305 13.82 -9.59 21.41
C ASN A 305 12.65 -8.63 21.09
N PRO A 306 11.39 -9.03 21.35
CA PRO A 306 10.23 -8.19 21.08
C PRO A 306 10.23 -6.82 21.78
N ALA A 307 11.00 -6.65 22.86
CA ALA A 307 11.11 -5.37 23.57
C ALA A 307 11.92 -4.31 22.79
N GLU A 308 12.71 -4.72 21.79
CA GLU A 308 13.49 -3.81 20.94
C GLU A 308 12.75 -3.36 19.68
N LEU A 309 11.56 -3.94 19.43
CA LEU A 309 10.79 -3.67 18.24
C LEU A 309 9.92 -2.43 18.44
N VAL A 310 10.10 -1.43 17.59
CA VAL A 310 9.28 -0.21 17.55
C VAL A 310 8.43 -0.13 16.28
N LEU A 311 7.29 0.55 16.41
CA LEU A 311 6.43 0.94 15.29
C LEU A 311 6.87 2.31 14.77
N VAL A 312 6.64 2.53 13.48
CA VAL A 312 6.94 3.80 12.79
C VAL A 312 5.73 4.27 12.00
N HIS A 313 5.72 5.51 11.54
CA HIS A 313 4.64 6.10 10.74
C HIS A 313 3.25 6.02 11.41
N ILE A 314 3.22 6.03 12.75
CA ILE A 314 1.99 6.06 13.55
C ILE A 314 1.58 7.52 13.71
N LEU A 315 0.71 8.00 12.83
CA LEU A 315 0.31 9.40 12.78
C LEU A 315 -1.16 9.64 13.12
N VAL A 316 -1.42 10.78 13.74
CA VAL A 316 -2.76 11.35 13.96
C VAL A 316 -2.77 12.82 13.56
N ARG A 317 -3.96 13.39 13.38
CA ARG A 317 -4.14 14.84 13.21
C ARG A 317 -4.40 15.49 14.56
N ARG A 318 -3.83 16.67 14.81
CA ARG A 318 -4.10 17.47 16.02
C ARG A 318 -5.58 17.80 16.18
N SER A 319 -6.29 17.98 15.08
CA SER A 319 -7.73 18.24 15.08
C SER A 319 -8.58 17.03 15.50
N VAL A 320 -8.08 15.81 15.30
CA VAL A 320 -8.78 14.56 15.62
C VAL A 320 -7.76 13.48 16.04
N PRO A 321 -7.22 13.55 17.27
CA PRO A 321 -6.10 12.71 17.72
C PRO A 321 -6.47 11.23 17.89
N SER A 322 -7.76 10.90 17.92
CA SER A 322 -8.26 9.53 18.01
C SER A 322 -8.31 8.80 16.66
N ARG A 323 -7.95 9.44 15.54
CA ARG A 323 -7.97 8.82 14.20
C ARG A 323 -6.57 8.73 13.62
N LEU A 324 -6.22 7.52 13.16
CA LEU A 324 -4.95 7.29 12.47
C LEU A 324 -4.94 7.95 11.10
N VAL A 325 -3.77 8.38 10.65
CA VAL A 325 -3.52 8.84 9.27
C VAL A 325 -2.54 7.89 8.62
N PHE A 326 -2.92 7.36 7.46
CA PHE A 326 -2.09 6.39 6.74
C PHE A 326 -1.14 7.12 5.80
N ILE A 327 0.15 7.11 6.11
CA ILE A 327 1.22 7.68 5.28
C ILE A 327 2.22 6.60 4.88
N ASP A 328 3.02 6.86 3.85
CA ASP A 328 4.06 5.92 3.41
C ASP A 328 3.45 4.56 3.02
N ASN A 329 2.45 4.61 2.13
CA ASN A 329 1.61 3.48 1.74
C ASN A 329 2.03 2.85 0.40
N ALA A 330 3.25 3.13 -0.08
CA ALA A 330 3.78 2.59 -1.33
C ALA A 330 3.81 1.05 -1.37
N GLY A 331 3.69 0.39 -0.22
CA GLY A 331 3.44 -1.05 -0.10
C GLY A 331 4.42 -1.93 -0.86
N ARG A 332 4.01 -3.18 -1.12
CA ARG A 332 4.80 -4.15 -1.89
C ARG A 332 3.93 -4.92 -2.87
N PRO A 333 3.69 -4.38 -4.07
CA PRO A 333 2.78 -5.01 -5.02
C PRO A 333 3.29 -6.34 -5.58
N GLN A 334 4.60 -6.58 -5.59
CA GLN A 334 5.20 -7.84 -6.04
C GLN A 334 5.49 -8.83 -4.90
N HIS A 335 5.11 -8.50 -3.65
CA HIS A 335 5.34 -9.40 -2.51
C HIS A 335 4.60 -10.74 -2.71
N PRO A 336 5.32 -11.88 -2.64
CA PRO A 336 4.74 -13.19 -2.94
C PRO A 336 3.69 -13.61 -1.91
N GLU A 337 2.70 -14.38 -2.36
CA GLU A 337 1.54 -14.78 -1.53
C GLU A 337 1.93 -15.76 -0.41
N GLU A 338 2.95 -16.58 -0.64
CA GLU A 338 3.50 -17.52 0.33
C GLU A 338 4.32 -16.87 1.45
N LYS A 339 4.67 -15.58 1.30
CA LYS A 339 5.42 -14.81 2.31
C LYS A 339 4.61 -13.64 2.90
N LEU A 340 3.28 -13.62 2.73
CA LEU A 340 2.46 -12.53 3.27
C LEU A 340 2.70 -12.38 4.78
N ASN A 341 2.82 -11.13 5.22
CA ASN A 341 3.10 -10.82 6.61
C ASN A 341 1.81 -10.87 7.45
N PHE A 342 1.53 -12.04 8.05
CA PHE A 342 0.39 -12.21 8.95
C PHE A 342 0.59 -11.60 10.33
N ARG A 343 1.82 -11.21 10.71
CA ARG A 343 2.08 -10.49 11.96
C ARG A 343 1.34 -9.15 12.02
N LEU A 344 1.06 -8.55 10.86
CA LEU A 344 0.24 -7.33 10.76
C LEU A 344 -1.18 -7.51 11.33
N LEU A 345 -1.69 -8.75 11.37
CA LEU A 345 -3.03 -9.06 11.88
C LEU A 345 -3.00 -9.52 13.35
N GLN A 346 -1.83 -9.64 13.96
CA GLN A 346 -1.69 -10.20 15.30
C GLN A 346 -2.34 -9.29 16.35
N GLY A 347 -3.24 -9.85 17.15
CA GLY A 347 -4.00 -9.14 18.19
C GLY A 347 -5.28 -8.45 17.69
N ILE A 348 -5.51 -8.42 16.38
CA ILE A 348 -6.73 -7.86 15.79
C ILE A 348 -7.87 -8.89 15.91
N ASP A 349 -8.98 -8.49 16.54
CA ASP A 349 -10.14 -9.37 16.80
C ASP A 349 -11.38 -9.03 15.96
N SER A 350 -11.34 -7.91 15.24
CA SER A 350 -12.50 -7.37 14.54
C SER A 350 -12.09 -6.48 13.36
N PHE A 351 -12.92 -6.41 12.32
CA PHE A 351 -12.67 -5.58 11.13
C PHE A 351 -13.89 -4.73 10.72
N PRO A 352 -13.70 -3.62 9.97
CA PRO A 352 -14.82 -2.80 9.52
C PRO A 352 -15.78 -3.59 8.61
N ALA A 353 -17.04 -3.65 8.98
CA ALA A 353 -18.06 -4.43 8.26
C ALA A 353 -18.22 -3.95 6.82
N ALA A 354 -18.16 -2.63 6.56
CA ALA A 354 -18.25 -2.07 5.22
C ALA A 354 -17.08 -2.52 4.32
N ALA A 355 -15.84 -2.45 4.84
CA ALA A 355 -14.65 -2.90 4.12
C ALA A 355 -14.73 -4.42 3.85
N VAL A 356 -15.05 -5.23 4.86
CA VAL A 356 -15.20 -6.69 4.68
C VAL A 356 -16.29 -7.03 3.66
N ALA A 357 -17.43 -6.32 3.68
CA ALA A 357 -18.49 -6.49 2.69
C ALA A 357 -18.03 -6.11 1.27
N ARG A 358 -17.25 -5.04 1.12
CA ARG A 358 -16.61 -4.66 -0.16
C ARG A 358 -15.72 -5.78 -0.69
N LEU A 359 -14.83 -6.32 0.16
CA LEU A 359 -13.94 -7.44 -0.22
C LEU A 359 -14.75 -8.68 -0.64
N ARG A 360 -15.78 -9.05 0.13
CA ARG A 360 -16.65 -10.21 -0.15
C ARG A 360 -17.47 -10.07 -1.43
N SER A 361 -17.73 -8.84 -1.88
CA SER A 361 -18.55 -8.60 -3.07
C SER A 361 -17.92 -9.09 -4.37
N GLY A 362 -16.61 -9.36 -4.40
CA GLY A 362 -15.89 -9.76 -5.61
C GLY A 362 -15.77 -8.64 -6.67
N ARG A 363 -16.12 -7.39 -6.31
CA ARG A 363 -16.08 -6.22 -7.20
C ARG A 363 -14.89 -5.29 -6.95
N LEU A 364 -13.96 -5.66 -6.09
CA LEU A 364 -12.88 -4.76 -5.67
C LEU A 364 -12.05 -4.26 -6.88
N GLN A 365 -11.65 -5.15 -7.79
CA GLN A 365 -10.95 -4.76 -9.01
C GLN A 365 -11.74 -3.75 -9.86
N SER A 366 -13.03 -3.95 -10.09
CA SER A 366 -13.82 -3.04 -10.93
C SER A 366 -14.03 -1.68 -10.28
N LEU A 367 -14.27 -1.66 -8.97
CA LEU A 367 -14.36 -0.42 -8.18
C LEU A 367 -13.03 0.35 -8.19
N LEU A 368 -11.91 -0.34 -8.04
CA LEU A 368 -10.58 0.27 -8.13
C LEU A 368 -10.30 0.84 -9.52
N LEU A 369 -10.63 0.12 -10.59
CA LEU A 369 -10.50 0.64 -11.96
C LEU A 369 -11.34 1.90 -12.18
N GLU A 370 -12.57 1.93 -11.66
CA GLU A 370 -13.44 3.12 -11.71
C GLU A 370 -12.82 4.30 -10.95
N SER A 371 -12.28 4.02 -9.75
CA SER A 371 -11.61 5.00 -8.89
C SER A 371 -10.35 5.59 -9.55
N LEU A 372 -9.45 4.72 -10.02
CA LEU A 372 -8.14 5.10 -10.57
C LEU A 372 -8.24 5.86 -11.88
N ARG A 373 -9.33 5.68 -12.65
CA ARG A 373 -9.56 6.42 -13.90
C ARG A 373 -9.69 7.93 -13.70
N VAL A 374 -9.97 8.38 -12.48
CA VAL A 374 -10.01 9.82 -12.14
C VAL A 374 -8.60 10.43 -12.20
N ASP A 375 -7.55 9.65 -11.92
CA ASP A 375 -6.16 10.06 -12.09
C ASP A 375 -5.67 9.71 -13.51
N ARG A 376 -5.67 10.70 -14.39
CA ARG A 376 -5.29 10.50 -15.80
C ARG A 376 -3.83 10.14 -15.97
N GLU A 377 -2.92 10.76 -15.21
CA GLU A 377 -1.49 10.51 -15.35
C GLU A 377 -1.15 9.09 -14.90
N LEU A 378 -1.72 8.63 -13.78
CA LEU A 378 -1.56 7.24 -13.34
C LEU A 378 -2.16 6.31 -14.40
N TRP A 379 -3.40 6.56 -14.82
CA TRP A 379 -4.10 5.70 -15.77
C TRP A 379 -3.31 5.52 -17.07
N GLU A 380 -2.86 6.61 -17.69
CA GLU A 380 -2.12 6.58 -18.95
C GLU A 380 -0.72 5.98 -18.78
N SER A 381 0.01 6.37 -17.73
CA SER A 381 1.37 5.86 -17.48
C SER A 381 1.42 4.37 -17.17
N GLN A 382 0.35 3.82 -16.61
CA GLN A 382 0.23 2.39 -16.30
C GLN A 382 -0.43 1.58 -17.44
N GLY A 383 -0.65 2.15 -18.63
CA GLY A 383 -1.23 1.41 -19.76
C GLY A 383 -2.74 1.16 -19.63
N GLY A 384 -3.45 2.03 -18.91
CA GLY A 384 -4.88 1.99 -18.71
C GLY A 384 -5.34 0.76 -17.92
N SER A 385 -6.52 0.24 -18.26
CA SER A 385 -7.08 -0.91 -17.52
C SER A 385 -6.20 -2.15 -17.62
N GLU A 386 -5.65 -2.44 -18.81
CA GLU A 386 -4.87 -3.66 -19.03
C GLU A 386 -3.58 -3.68 -18.21
N GLY A 387 -2.84 -2.57 -18.16
CA GLY A 387 -1.60 -2.56 -17.38
C GLY A 387 -1.83 -2.46 -15.86
N LEU A 388 -2.98 -1.95 -15.41
CA LEU A 388 -3.36 -1.98 -13.99
C LEU A 388 -3.94 -3.33 -13.53
N ARG A 389 -4.48 -4.16 -14.43
CA ARG A 389 -5.12 -5.44 -14.06
C ARG A 389 -4.25 -6.37 -13.21
N PRO A 390 -2.98 -6.65 -13.54
CA PRO A 390 -2.14 -7.58 -12.76
C PRO A 390 -1.98 -7.12 -11.31
N LEU A 391 -1.79 -5.81 -11.12
CA LEU A 391 -1.66 -5.19 -9.82
C LEU A 391 -2.92 -5.36 -8.98
N LEU A 392 -4.09 -5.08 -9.57
CA LEU A 392 -5.38 -5.24 -8.90
C LEU A 392 -5.73 -6.70 -8.63
N GLN A 393 -5.31 -7.63 -9.50
CA GLN A 393 -5.46 -9.07 -9.25
C GLN A 393 -4.68 -9.53 -8.02
N THR A 394 -3.48 -8.98 -7.78
CA THR A 394 -2.72 -9.25 -6.56
C THR A 394 -3.48 -8.80 -5.30
N ILE A 395 -4.07 -7.60 -5.33
CA ILE A 395 -4.89 -7.10 -4.21
C ILE A 395 -6.11 -8.00 -3.99
N ASP A 396 -6.80 -8.40 -5.05
CA ASP A 396 -7.95 -9.33 -4.97
C ASP A 396 -7.55 -10.69 -4.37
N ARG A 397 -6.39 -11.23 -4.74
CA ARG A 397 -5.89 -12.50 -4.16
C ARG A 397 -5.59 -12.35 -2.67
N ARG A 398 -4.91 -11.27 -2.27
CA ARG A 398 -4.67 -10.94 -0.85
C ARG A 398 -5.96 -10.72 -0.07
N ALA A 399 -6.96 -10.08 -0.68
CA ALA A 399 -8.28 -9.92 -0.08
C ALA A 399 -8.97 -11.26 0.21
N ARG A 400 -8.88 -12.22 -0.71
CA ARG A 400 -9.42 -13.58 -0.49
C ARG A 400 -8.69 -14.30 0.64
N ILE A 401 -7.37 -14.13 0.74
CA ILE A 401 -6.57 -14.68 1.83
C ILE A 401 -6.97 -14.06 3.17
N LEU A 402 -7.14 -12.74 3.23
CA LEU A 402 -7.61 -12.05 4.44
C LEU A 402 -9.02 -12.51 4.85
N LEU A 403 -9.94 -12.65 3.90
CA LEU A 403 -11.30 -13.14 4.17
C LEU A 403 -11.29 -14.57 4.73
N ARG A 404 -10.41 -15.43 4.22
CA ARG A 404 -10.21 -16.77 4.76
C ARG A 404 -9.66 -16.71 6.18
N TYR A 405 -8.65 -15.88 6.43
CA TYR A 405 -8.08 -15.67 7.76
C TYR A 405 -9.15 -15.21 8.77
N ILE A 406 -9.98 -14.24 8.40
CA ILE A 406 -11.12 -13.77 9.22
C ILE A 406 -12.06 -14.93 9.59
N GLN A 407 -12.36 -15.81 8.63
CA GLN A 407 -13.24 -16.96 8.83
C GLN A 407 -12.58 -18.04 9.71
N GLU A 408 -11.34 -18.43 9.42
CA GLU A 408 -10.63 -19.49 10.14
C GLU A 408 -10.34 -19.12 11.60
N HIS A 409 -10.13 -17.84 11.88
CA HIS A 409 -9.86 -17.32 13.22
C HIS A 409 -11.11 -16.79 13.94
N ASN A 410 -12.32 -16.95 13.37
CA ASN A 410 -13.58 -16.46 13.93
C ASN A 410 -13.56 -14.97 14.32
N LEU A 411 -12.90 -14.14 13.50
CA LEU A 411 -12.79 -12.71 13.76
C LEU A 411 -14.12 -12.01 13.46
N THR A 412 -14.45 -11.01 14.26
CA THR A 412 -15.74 -10.32 14.19
C THR A 412 -15.70 -9.15 13.21
N VAL A 413 -16.85 -8.50 13.00
CA VAL A 413 -16.92 -7.24 12.25
C VAL A 413 -17.67 -6.19 13.04
N PHE A 414 -17.30 -4.93 12.90
CA PHE A 414 -17.97 -3.79 13.55
C PHE A 414 -18.57 -2.82 12.53
N GLY A 415 -19.66 -2.16 12.89
CA GLY A 415 -20.24 -1.08 12.08
C GLY A 415 -19.41 0.20 12.20
N ASP A 416 -19.31 0.98 11.13
CA ASP A 416 -18.74 2.31 11.24
C ASP A 416 -19.69 3.22 12.03
N SER A 417 -19.18 3.84 13.08
CA SER A 417 -19.86 5.00 13.69
C SER A 417 -19.68 6.16 12.72
N LEU A 418 -20.79 6.66 12.16
CA LEU A 418 -20.82 7.77 11.20
C LEU A 418 -20.20 9.05 11.76
#